data_AF-A0AAV8VHZ0-F1
#
_entry.id   AF-A0AAV8VHZ0-F1
#
_cell.length_a   1.000
_cell.length_b   1.000
_cell.length_c   1.000
_cell.angle_alpha   90.00
_cell.angle_beta   90.00
_cell.angle_gamma   90.00
#
_symmetry.space_group_name_H-M   'P 1'
#
loop_
_entity.id
_entity.type
_entity.pdbx_description
1 polymer ?
#
loop_
_entity_poly.entity_id
_entity_poly.type
_entity_poly.pdbx_seq_one_letter_code
_entity_poly.pdbx_strand_id
1 'polypeptide(L)'
;MANLNASSPLSLKCTQINLQHCIAATSLISQQLAAGHTHAVLIQEPWVGQGSVKGLSRKWGHVYVSSDQTPRACIYTSKQVTATKLTNFCFRDLVAIKVTVGRSCYILCSAYLPYESPTPPPRQLMELVEWCKSNNLPLIVGCDANAHHTCWGSKDVNQRGQDLLEFLISSGLDILNRGTKPTFVTRNRQEVIDITISNSWSSHLVTNWRVSSEVSMSDHRHILFNLETGTVPVEREYRNPKLTVWSTYKDILSRNVGPPVRPHTIPQIESSVKNLTKAVVHAYEQRCPVRKVRSRHSVPWWNPELLTLRKKALEILSREVWNRDPDALVSHGLVWFTDGSKTLEGIGAGVRGVRPRVELSFPLGKHASVFQAEVFAISARVSENLKRGYSNQHIQICTDSQAALHALKSPRITSQVVLECTNSLAALGQRNKVRLVWVPGHSGVAGNEEADVLARKGSSDTLTGPEPAIGLPYSYPLGSIDNWTREKCQGGLV
;
A
#
# COMPACT_ATOMS: atom_id res chain seq x y z
N MET A 1 45.24 -12.31 11.18
CA MET A 1 45.14 -11.48 9.96
C MET A 1 43.73 -11.59 9.43
N ALA A 2 42.90 -10.56 9.61
CA ALA A 2 41.51 -10.57 9.14
C ALA A 2 41.46 -10.14 7.68
N ASN A 3 40.84 -10.96 6.82
CA ASN A 3 40.64 -10.68 5.40
C ASN A 3 39.90 -9.34 5.21
N LEU A 4 40.61 -8.35 4.69
CA LEU A 4 40.14 -6.99 4.39
C LEU A 4 39.36 -6.88 3.07
N ASN A 5 38.96 -7.99 2.45
CA ASN A 5 38.23 -8.01 1.17
C ASN A 5 36.91 -8.80 1.25
N ALA A 6 36.09 -8.56 2.28
CA ALA A 6 34.72 -9.08 2.27
C ALA A 6 33.86 -8.20 1.34
N SER A 7 33.65 -8.65 0.10
CA SER A 7 32.66 -8.06 -0.81
C SER A 7 31.27 -8.05 -0.16
N SER A 8 30.54 -6.94 -0.24
CA SER A 8 29.16 -6.85 0.27
C SER A 8 28.31 -8.02 -0.25
N PRO A 9 27.45 -8.62 0.58
CA PRO A 9 26.68 -9.80 0.18
C PRO A 9 25.77 -9.49 -1.03
N LEU A 10 25.59 -10.48 -1.92
CA LEU A 10 24.73 -10.39 -3.11
C LEU A 10 23.23 -10.36 -2.77
N SER A 11 22.87 -10.79 -1.55
CA SER A 11 21.53 -10.74 -0.97
C SER A 11 21.62 -10.39 0.51
N LEU A 12 20.80 -9.46 0.98
CA LEU A 12 20.77 -9.02 2.37
C LEU A 12 19.57 -9.63 3.09
N LYS A 13 19.82 -10.60 3.97
CA LYS A 13 18.81 -11.17 4.88
C LYS A 13 18.44 -10.15 5.95
N CYS A 14 17.17 -9.81 6.01
CA CYS A 14 16.62 -8.82 6.92
C CYS A 14 15.60 -9.45 7.86
N THR A 15 15.60 -8.97 9.10
CA THR A 15 14.60 -9.31 10.11
C THR A 15 13.92 -8.03 10.60
N GLN A 16 12.61 -8.01 10.72
CA GLN A 16 11.84 -6.97 11.41
C GLN A 16 11.24 -7.58 12.68
N ILE A 17 11.33 -6.86 13.79
CA ILE A 17 10.80 -7.31 15.09
C ILE A 17 10.60 -6.13 16.06
N ASN A 18 9.46 -6.11 16.74
CA ASN A 18 9.29 -5.36 17.99
C ASN A 18 9.78 -6.24 19.15
N LEU A 19 10.71 -5.74 19.97
CA LEU A 19 11.31 -6.50 21.07
C LEU A 19 10.59 -6.30 22.41
N GLN A 20 9.63 -5.38 22.49
CA GLN A 20 8.88 -5.06 23.70
C GLN A 20 9.78 -4.81 24.92
N HIS A 21 10.92 -4.14 24.71
CA HIS A 21 11.94 -3.87 25.71
C HIS A 21 12.53 -5.14 26.39
N CYS A 22 12.31 -6.32 25.83
CA CYS A 22 12.61 -7.61 26.46
C CYS A 22 14.08 -8.03 26.30
N ILE A 23 14.71 -8.39 27.42
CA ILE A 23 16.10 -8.88 27.48
C ILE A 23 16.23 -10.21 26.73
N ALA A 24 15.27 -11.13 26.91
CA ALA A 24 15.30 -12.46 26.30
C ALA A 24 15.16 -12.37 24.77
N ALA A 25 14.21 -11.57 24.27
CA ALA A 25 14.04 -11.32 22.84
C ALA A 25 15.30 -10.67 22.23
N THR A 26 15.88 -9.68 22.92
CA THR A 26 17.12 -9.03 22.49
C THR A 26 18.29 -10.03 22.42
N SER A 27 18.41 -10.91 23.41
CA SER A 27 19.47 -11.93 23.46
C SER A 27 19.34 -12.94 22.32
N LEU A 28 18.12 -13.37 22.01
CA LEU A 28 17.85 -14.28 20.89
C LEU A 28 18.23 -13.65 19.54
N ILE A 29 17.85 -12.39 19.30
CA ILE A 29 18.29 -11.65 18.10
C ILE A 29 19.81 -11.54 18.05
N SER A 30 20.47 -11.25 19.17
CA SER A 30 21.93 -11.18 19.21
C SER A 30 22.60 -12.53 18.88
N GLN A 31 21.98 -13.66 19.24
CA GLN A 31 22.46 -15.00 18.85
C GLN A 31 22.26 -15.26 17.35
N GLN A 32 21.10 -14.92 16.80
CA GLN A 32 20.82 -15.04 15.35
C GLN A 32 21.80 -14.19 14.51
N LEU A 33 22.14 -13.01 15.00
CA LEU A 33 23.14 -12.12 14.39
C LEU A 33 24.55 -12.74 14.44
N ALA A 34 24.94 -13.33 15.58
CA ALA A 34 26.24 -13.99 15.73
C ALA A 34 26.36 -15.25 14.84
N ALA A 35 25.26 -15.98 14.65
CA ALA A 35 25.19 -17.15 13.77
C ALA A 35 25.12 -16.80 12.27
N GLY A 36 24.99 -15.52 11.91
CA GLY A 36 24.86 -15.10 10.51
C GLY A 36 23.52 -15.46 9.86
N HIS A 37 22.49 -15.74 10.66
CA HIS A 37 21.14 -16.02 10.14
C HIS A 37 20.47 -14.79 9.55
N THR A 38 20.80 -13.61 10.08
CA THR A 38 20.30 -12.31 9.60
C THR A 38 21.45 -11.29 9.51
N HIS A 39 21.36 -10.37 8.56
CA HIS A 39 22.41 -9.39 8.28
C HIS A 39 22.03 -7.99 8.74
N ALA A 40 20.75 -7.64 8.66
CA ALA A 40 20.19 -6.37 9.11
C ALA A 40 18.89 -6.61 9.88
N VAL A 41 18.69 -5.89 10.99
CA VAL A 41 17.50 -6.04 11.84
C VAL A 41 16.85 -4.68 12.05
N LEU A 42 15.58 -4.55 11.68
CA LEU A 42 14.72 -3.39 11.93
C LEU A 42 13.99 -3.61 13.25
N ILE A 43 14.44 -2.93 14.30
CA ILE A 43 14.00 -3.17 15.68
C ILE A 43 13.09 -2.04 16.16
N GLN A 44 11.94 -2.40 16.72
CA GLN A 44 11.04 -1.52 17.47
C GLN A 44 11.09 -1.90 18.96
N GLU A 45 10.85 -0.94 19.84
CA GLU A 45 10.95 -1.05 21.31
C GLU A 45 12.17 -1.86 21.80
N PRO A 46 13.41 -1.42 21.47
CA PRO A 46 14.60 -2.14 21.93
C PRO A 46 14.71 -2.15 23.45
N TRP A 47 15.41 -3.14 24.02
CA TRP A 47 15.79 -3.08 25.43
C TRP A 47 16.75 -1.91 25.67
N VAL A 48 16.38 -0.99 26.57
CA VAL A 48 17.13 0.23 26.87
C VAL A 48 17.49 0.27 28.35
N GLY A 49 18.73 0.67 28.65
CA GLY A 49 19.23 0.93 30.00
C GLY A 49 20.07 2.21 30.01
N GLN A 50 19.84 3.08 30.99
CA GLN A 50 20.52 4.39 31.10
C GLN A 50 20.45 5.19 29.78
N GLY A 51 19.27 5.23 29.14
CA GLY A 51 19.05 5.96 27.89
C GLY A 51 19.70 5.37 26.63
N SER A 52 20.33 4.19 26.71
CA SER A 52 21.02 3.54 25.58
C SER A 52 20.54 2.12 25.31
N VAL A 53 20.50 1.71 24.05
CA VAL A 53 20.16 0.33 23.65
C VAL A 53 21.19 -0.65 24.24
N LYS A 54 20.70 -1.71 24.90
CA LYS A 54 21.50 -2.78 25.54
C LYS A 54 21.28 -4.13 24.84
N GLY A 55 22.07 -5.13 25.22
CA GLY A 55 21.94 -6.52 24.75
C GLY A 55 22.41 -6.80 23.31
N LEU A 56 22.51 -5.78 22.46
CA LEU A 56 23.03 -5.93 21.09
C LEU A 56 24.56 -5.77 21.05
N SER A 57 25.27 -6.87 20.79
CA SER A 57 26.73 -6.87 20.76
C SER A 57 27.30 -6.05 19.60
N ARG A 58 28.15 -5.07 19.91
CA ARG A 58 28.92 -4.31 18.90
C ARG A 58 30.15 -5.06 18.37
N LYS A 59 30.44 -6.25 18.92
CA LYS A 59 31.56 -7.09 18.45
C LYS A 59 31.34 -7.56 17.01
N TRP A 60 30.09 -7.82 16.63
CA TRP A 60 29.71 -8.46 15.37
C TRP A 60 29.02 -7.50 14.38
N GLY A 61 28.79 -6.25 14.77
CA GLY A 61 28.01 -5.31 13.97
C GLY A 61 27.86 -3.93 14.59
N HIS A 62 26.98 -3.14 14.01
CA HIS A 62 26.73 -1.74 14.33
C HIS A 62 25.27 -1.54 14.73
N VAL A 63 25.05 -0.75 15.79
CA VAL A 63 23.72 -0.32 16.23
C VAL A 63 23.54 1.14 15.80
N TYR A 64 22.52 1.40 15.01
CA TYR A 64 22.09 2.72 14.58
C TYR A 64 20.87 3.14 15.38
N VAL A 65 20.95 4.31 16.00
CA VAL A 65 19.93 4.83 16.91
C VAL A 65 19.97 6.36 16.91
N SER A 66 18.87 7.01 17.28
CA SER A 66 18.87 8.45 17.55
C SER A 66 19.71 8.77 18.80
N SER A 67 20.30 9.96 18.83
CA SER A 67 21.18 10.40 19.91
C SER A 67 20.43 11.18 21.00
N ASP A 68 19.22 11.65 20.71
CA ASP A 68 18.65 12.81 21.40
C ASP A 68 17.66 12.41 22.51
N GLN A 69 17.14 11.18 22.48
CA GLN A 69 16.09 10.70 23.39
C GLN A 69 16.18 9.18 23.59
N THR A 70 15.53 8.67 24.63
CA THR A 70 15.36 7.23 24.88
C THR A 70 14.70 6.55 23.67
N PRO A 71 15.41 5.67 22.95
CA PRO A 71 14.98 5.20 21.63
C PRO A 71 13.85 4.17 21.70
N ARG A 72 12.86 4.30 20.81
CA ARG A 72 11.82 3.30 20.54
C ARG A 72 11.99 2.59 19.19
N ALA A 73 12.95 3.02 18.37
CA ALA A 73 13.38 2.30 17.19
C ALA A 73 14.91 2.28 17.08
N CYS A 74 15.46 1.19 16.55
CA CYS A 74 16.86 1.12 16.15
C CYS A 74 17.04 0.16 14.96
N ILE A 75 18.21 0.24 14.32
CA ILE A 75 18.62 -0.72 13.30
C ILE A 75 19.94 -1.35 13.72
N TYR A 76 20.05 -2.67 13.60
CA TYR A 76 21.33 -3.37 13.71
C TYR A 76 21.80 -3.82 12.33
N THR A 77 23.08 -3.71 12.02
CA THR A 77 23.69 -4.38 10.86
C THR A 77 24.94 -5.16 11.24
N SER A 78 25.14 -6.33 10.65
CA SER A 78 26.41 -7.07 10.74
C SER A 78 27.56 -6.29 10.09
N LYS A 79 28.81 -6.54 10.52
CA LYS A 79 30.01 -5.83 10.01
C LYS A 79 30.25 -5.96 8.50
N GLN A 80 29.73 -7.02 7.90
CA GLN A 80 29.80 -7.26 6.44
C GLN A 80 28.85 -6.36 5.63
N VAL A 81 27.93 -5.65 6.30
CA VAL A 81 26.99 -4.74 5.64
C VAL A 81 27.57 -3.34 5.64
N THR A 82 27.83 -2.81 4.44
CA THR A 82 28.21 -1.42 4.26
C THR A 82 26.99 -0.54 4.48
N ALA A 83 26.98 0.20 5.59
CA ALA A 83 25.85 1.03 5.99
C ALA A 83 26.29 2.42 6.49
N THR A 84 25.43 3.43 6.28
CA THR A 84 25.65 4.81 6.69
C THR A 84 24.38 5.34 7.38
N LYS A 85 24.55 5.91 8.58
CA LYS A 85 23.45 6.54 9.31
C LYS A 85 22.94 7.78 8.58
N LEU A 86 21.63 7.91 8.40
CA LEU A 86 21.02 9.14 7.92
C LEU A 86 20.61 9.98 9.13
N THR A 87 21.53 10.80 9.64
CA THR A 87 21.35 11.55 10.89
C THR A 87 20.07 12.39 10.91
N ASN A 88 19.71 13.01 9.78
CA ASN A 88 18.50 13.83 9.64
C ASN A 88 17.19 13.02 9.67
N PHE A 89 17.28 11.69 9.62
CA PHE A 89 16.15 10.76 9.67
C PHE A 89 16.34 9.73 10.80
N CYS A 90 16.95 10.16 11.92
CA CYS A 90 17.16 9.34 13.11
C CYS A 90 16.58 10.04 14.35
N PHE A 91 15.33 9.75 14.64
CA PHE A 91 14.55 10.25 15.76
C PHE A 91 14.26 9.14 16.78
N ARG A 92 13.58 9.49 17.88
CA ARG A 92 13.16 8.56 18.93
C ARG A 92 12.44 7.32 18.36
N ASP A 93 11.51 7.54 17.44
CA ASP A 93 10.57 6.53 16.94
C ASP A 93 10.89 6.05 15.52
N LEU A 94 11.93 6.61 14.89
CA LEU A 94 12.25 6.34 13.50
C LEU A 94 13.75 6.40 13.30
N VAL A 95 14.35 5.35 12.76
CA VAL A 95 15.77 5.30 12.43
C VAL A 95 15.93 4.85 10.99
N ALA A 96 16.59 5.67 10.18
CA ALA A 96 16.91 5.35 8.79
C ALA A 96 18.42 5.25 8.55
N ILE A 97 18.81 4.27 7.74
CA ILE A 97 20.17 4.07 7.27
C ILE A 97 20.18 3.84 5.76
N LYS A 98 21.29 4.21 5.11
CA LYS A 98 21.60 3.78 3.75
C LYS A 98 22.44 2.51 3.82
N VAL A 99 22.05 1.45 3.13
CA VAL A 99 22.81 0.19 3.02
C VAL A 99 23.20 -0.07 1.57
N THR A 100 24.35 -0.72 1.37
CA THR A 100 24.81 -1.18 0.05
C THR A 100 24.76 -2.70 -0.02
N VAL A 101 24.12 -3.22 -1.07
CA VAL A 101 24.04 -4.66 -1.38
C VAL A 101 24.52 -4.82 -2.81
N GLY A 102 25.64 -5.52 -3.02
CA GLY A 102 26.36 -5.51 -4.30
C GLY A 102 26.63 -4.10 -4.83
N ARG A 103 26.08 -3.75 -5.99
CA ARG A 103 26.17 -2.40 -6.60
C ARG A 103 24.95 -1.50 -6.32
N SER A 104 23.96 -2.01 -5.59
CA SER A 104 22.70 -1.32 -5.32
C SER A 104 22.70 -0.70 -3.92
N CYS A 105 22.06 0.47 -3.79
CA CYS A 105 21.89 1.16 -2.51
C CYS A 105 20.40 1.15 -2.13
N TYR A 106 20.12 0.94 -0.84
CA TYR A 106 18.77 0.93 -0.28
C TYR A 106 18.73 1.83 0.95
N ILE A 107 17.57 2.42 1.20
CA ILE A 107 17.25 3.10 2.45
C ILE A 107 16.43 2.12 3.27
N LEU A 108 16.96 1.74 4.43
CA LEU A 108 16.27 0.92 5.42
C LEU A 108 15.81 1.81 6.56
N CYS A 109 14.55 1.64 6.94
CA CYS A 109 13.94 2.39 8.03
C CYS A 109 13.26 1.44 9.01
N SER A 110 13.59 1.57 10.30
CA SER A 110 12.81 0.99 11.40
C SER A 110 11.96 2.10 11.99
N ALA A 111 10.65 1.90 12.07
CA ALA A 111 9.75 2.89 12.66
C ALA A 111 8.78 2.26 13.67
N TYR A 112 8.49 2.99 14.73
CA TYR A 112 7.46 2.67 15.72
C TYR A 112 6.39 3.75 15.64
N LEU A 113 5.14 3.39 15.34
CA LEU A 113 4.03 4.33 15.25
C LEU A 113 3.24 4.27 16.57
N PRO A 114 3.45 5.21 17.51
CA PRO A 114 2.81 5.15 18.83
C PRO A 114 1.29 5.34 18.74
N TYR A 115 0.54 4.66 19.60
CA TYR A 115 -0.91 4.86 19.76
C TYR A 115 -1.27 6.31 20.12
N GLU A 116 -0.40 6.96 20.91
CA GLU A 116 -0.58 8.35 21.38
C GLU A 116 -0.51 9.38 20.24
N SER A 117 0.06 9.03 19.08
CA SER A 117 0.10 9.94 17.93
C SER A 117 -1.29 9.95 17.27
N PRO A 118 -1.98 11.09 17.17
CA PRO A 118 -3.37 11.13 16.71
C PRO A 118 -3.54 10.68 15.25
N THR A 119 -2.56 10.96 14.38
CA THR A 119 -2.63 10.63 12.94
C THR A 119 -1.38 9.85 12.50
N PRO A 120 -1.51 8.59 12.04
CA PRO A 120 -0.43 7.88 11.37
C PRO A 120 -0.39 8.19 9.85
N PRO A 121 0.79 8.19 9.22
CA PRO A 121 2.12 8.10 9.83
C PRO A 121 2.59 9.44 10.44
N PRO A 122 3.63 9.43 11.30
CA PRO A 122 4.22 10.66 11.81
C PRO A 122 4.90 11.49 10.70
N ARG A 123 4.96 12.81 10.88
CA ARG A 123 5.57 13.76 9.93
C ARG A 123 6.98 13.36 9.49
N GLN A 124 7.79 12.83 10.41
CA GLN A 124 9.15 12.39 10.15
C GLN A 124 9.19 11.26 9.10
N LEU A 125 8.22 10.35 9.11
CA LEU A 125 8.12 9.29 8.10
C LEU A 125 7.67 9.86 6.75
N MET A 126 6.73 10.81 6.75
CA MET A 126 6.31 11.51 5.53
C MET A 126 7.49 12.23 4.85
N GLU A 127 8.31 12.94 5.63
CA GLU A 127 9.50 13.63 5.13
C GLU A 127 10.54 12.66 4.55
N LEU A 128 10.78 11.51 5.20
CA LEU A 128 11.67 10.47 4.68
C LEU A 128 11.16 9.89 3.35
N VAL A 129 9.87 9.60 3.27
CA VAL A 129 9.23 9.06 2.05
C VAL A 129 9.35 10.05 0.90
N GLU A 130 9.04 11.32 1.13
CA GLU A 130 9.13 12.36 0.09
C GLU A 130 10.58 12.62 -0.33
N TRP A 131 11.53 12.61 0.62
CA TRP A 131 12.96 12.71 0.32
C TRP A 131 13.45 11.54 -0.53
N CYS A 132 13.09 10.30 -0.18
CA CYS A 132 13.45 9.12 -0.97
C CYS A 132 12.82 9.17 -2.37
N LYS A 133 11.57 9.62 -2.47
CA LYS A 133 10.85 9.78 -3.74
C LYS A 133 11.51 10.81 -4.64
N SER A 134 11.84 11.99 -4.09
CA SER A 134 12.50 13.09 -4.80
C SER A 134 13.90 12.70 -5.31
N ASN A 135 14.61 11.84 -4.58
CA ASN A 135 15.95 11.38 -4.93
C ASN A 135 15.97 10.02 -5.66
N ASN A 136 14.79 9.45 -5.97
CA ASN A 136 14.64 8.14 -6.58
C ASN A 136 15.44 7.03 -5.86
N LEU A 137 15.35 7.01 -4.53
CA LEU A 137 16.05 6.05 -3.67
C LEU A 137 15.13 4.86 -3.30
N PRO A 138 15.59 3.60 -3.41
CA PRO A 138 14.84 2.43 -2.94
C PRO A 138 14.60 2.54 -1.43
N LEU A 139 13.34 2.53 -1.00
CA LEU A 139 12.97 2.65 0.41
C LEU A 139 12.29 1.37 0.87
N ILE A 140 12.72 0.84 2.01
CA ILE A 140 12.06 -0.24 2.75
C ILE A 140 11.89 0.24 4.18
N VAL A 141 10.65 0.23 4.66
CA VAL A 141 10.30 0.57 6.03
C VAL A 141 9.69 -0.66 6.68
N GLY A 142 10.29 -1.13 7.77
CA GLY A 142 9.65 -2.05 8.69
C GLY A 142 9.12 -1.26 9.86
N CYS A 143 7.82 -1.37 10.13
CA CYS A 143 7.23 -0.68 11.25
C CYS A 143 6.21 -1.49 12.04
N ASP A 144 6.19 -1.23 13.34
CA ASP A 144 5.03 -1.51 14.18
C ASP A 144 4.06 -0.34 14.01
N ALA A 145 2.97 -0.60 13.29
CA ALA A 145 2.01 0.42 12.88
C ALA A 145 0.99 0.77 13.97
N ASN A 146 0.75 -0.15 14.92
CA ASN A 146 -0.35 -0.04 15.88
C ASN A 146 -1.68 0.37 15.18
N ALA A 147 -1.91 -0.21 14.00
CA ALA A 147 -3.00 0.12 13.10
C ALA A 147 -3.55 -1.19 12.49
N HIS A 148 -4.87 -1.25 12.33
CA HIS A 148 -5.56 -2.45 11.88
C HIS A 148 -6.14 -2.19 10.49
N HIS A 149 -5.73 -3.00 9.51
CA HIS A 149 -6.38 -3.00 8.22
C HIS A 149 -6.25 -4.37 7.55
N THR A 150 -7.35 -4.84 6.98
CA THR A 150 -7.41 -6.13 6.27
C THR A 150 -6.43 -6.21 5.10
N CYS A 151 -6.07 -5.09 4.48
CA CYS A 151 -5.05 -4.99 3.41
C CYS A 151 -3.66 -5.53 3.78
N TRP A 152 -3.25 -5.49 5.06
CA TRP A 152 -1.99 -6.08 5.51
C TRP A 152 -2.20 -7.33 6.38
N GLY A 153 -3.43 -7.84 6.45
CA GLY A 153 -3.76 -9.11 7.07
C GLY A 153 -4.39 -9.03 8.46
N SER A 154 -4.75 -7.83 8.94
CA SER A 154 -5.49 -7.68 10.21
C SER A 154 -6.90 -8.27 10.11
N LYS A 155 -7.51 -8.59 11.26
CA LYS A 155 -8.87 -9.14 11.33
C LYS A 155 -9.96 -8.12 11.05
N ASP A 156 -9.70 -6.87 11.37
CA ASP A 156 -10.63 -5.74 11.26
C ASP A 156 -9.91 -4.50 10.70
N VAL A 157 -10.66 -3.40 10.63
CA VAL A 157 -10.17 -2.10 10.17
C VAL A 157 -10.46 -1.07 11.26
N ASN A 158 -9.45 -0.31 11.69
CA ASN A 158 -9.64 0.84 12.58
C ASN A 158 -9.29 2.16 11.87
N GLN A 159 -9.64 3.30 12.46
CA GLN A 159 -9.40 4.62 11.85
C GLN A 159 -7.92 4.84 11.52
N ARG A 160 -7.02 4.47 12.44
CA ARG A 160 -5.56 4.53 12.22
C ARG A 160 -5.12 3.73 10.99
N GLY A 161 -5.72 2.57 10.77
CA GLY A 161 -5.46 1.73 9.61
C GLY A 161 -5.99 2.34 8.32
N GLN A 162 -7.14 3.01 8.36
CA GLN A 162 -7.63 3.78 7.21
C GLN A 162 -6.71 4.94 6.87
N ASP A 163 -6.37 5.79 7.83
CA ASP A 163 -5.49 6.95 7.64
C ASP A 163 -4.12 6.52 7.09
N LEU A 164 -3.56 5.43 7.65
CA LEU A 164 -2.29 4.89 7.20
C LEU A 164 -2.40 4.32 5.79
N LEU A 165 -3.43 3.54 5.47
CA LEU A 165 -3.63 3.00 4.12
C LEU A 165 -3.78 4.13 3.09
N GLU A 166 -4.55 5.16 3.44
CA GLU A 166 -4.75 6.35 2.61
C GLU A 166 -3.40 7.04 2.29
N PHE A 167 -2.54 7.22 3.30
CA PHE A 167 -1.18 7.73 3.10
C PHE A 167 -0.33 6.82 2.20
N LEU A 168 -0.36 5.50 2.40
CA LEU A 168 0.45 4.55 1.62
C LEU A 168 0.09 4.59 0.12
N ILE A 169 -1.21 4.54 -0.18
CA ILE A 169 -1.71 4.58 -1.56
C ILE A 169 -1.32 5.89 -2.23
N SER A 170 -1.55 7.01 -1.55
CA SER A 170 -1.28 8.34 -2.10
C SER A 170 0.19 8.66 -2.30
N SER A 171 1.05 8.08 -1.46
CA SER A 171 2.50 8.26 -1.54
C SER A 171 3.17 7.34 -2.58
N GLY A 172 2.44 6.35 -3.12
CA GLY A 172 3.00 5.35 -4.02
C GLY A 172 3.88 4.32 -3.29
N LEU A 173 3.40 3.88 -2.13
CA LEU A 173 4.02 2.85 -1.31
C LEU A 173 3.23 1.55 -1.40
N ASP A 174 3.94 0.44 -1.61
CA ASP A 174 3.39 -0.91 -1.63
C ASP A 174 3.50 -1.55 -0.25
N ILE A 175 2.44 -2.25 0.14
CA ILE A 175 2.42 -3.15 1.30
C ILE A 175 3.05 -4.48 0.91
N LEU A 176 4.11 -4.87 1.60
CA LEU A 176 4.86 -6.11 1.31
C LEU A 176 4.35 -7.32 2.11
N ASN A 177 3.49 -7.09 3.11
CA ASN A 177 2.86 -8.16 3.87
C ASN A 177 2.17 -9.18 2.95
N ARG A 178 2.24 -10.47 3.33
CA ARG A 178 1.65 -11.60 2.61
C ARG A 178 0.93 -12.54 3.57
N GLY A 179 -0.32 -12.84 3.26
CA GLY A 179 -1.20 -13.63 4.09
C GLY A 179 -1.53 -12.95 5.42
N THR A 180 -2.14 -13.69 6.33
CA THR A 180 -2.66 -13.14 7.59
C THR A 180 -2.09 -13.80 8.84
N LYS A 181 -0.89 -14.37 8.74
CA LYS A 181 -0.23 -14.96 9.91
C LYS A 181 0.03 -13.83 10.92
N PRO A 182 -0.46 -13.93 12.18
CA PRO A 182 -0.40 -12.82 13.11
C PRO A 182 1.05 -12.48 13.47
N THR A 183 1.36 -11.19 13.45
CA THR A 183 2.67 -10.66 13.82
C THR A 183 2.74 -10.37 15.30
N PHE A 184 1.60 -10.12 15.95
CA PHE A 184 1.44 -9.94 17.39
C PHE A 184 0.57 -11.05 17.96
N VAL A 185 1.04 -11.72 19.01
CA VAL A 185 0.37 -12.83 19.69
C VAL A 185 0.61 -12.78 21.19
N THR A 186 -0.47 -12.59 21.94
CA THR A 186 -0.54 -12.81 23.39
C THR A 186 -1.46 -13.99 23.69
N ARG A 187 -1.65 -14.30 24.98
CA ARG A 187 -2.60 -15.34 25.42
C ARG A 187 -4.03 -15.10 24.90
N ASN A 188 -4.45 -13.84 24.80
CA ASN A 188 -5.84 -13.46 24.55
C ASN A 188 -6.05 -12.77 23.20
N ARG A 189 -4.98 -12.35 22.51
CA ARG A 189 -5.08 -11.54 21.29
C ARG A 189 -4.07 -12.00 20.25
N GLN A 190 -4.50 -12.04 18.99
CA GLN A 190 -3.65 -12.27 17.83
C GLN A 190 -4.02 -11.29 16.73
N GLU A 191 -3.05 -10.54 16.23
CA GLU A 191 -3.27 -9.49 15.24
C GLU A 191 -2.09 -9.32 14.28
N VAL A 192 -2.33 -8.69 13.13
CA VAL A 192 -1.28 -8.21 12.22
C VAL A 192 -1.19 -6.70 12.34
N ILE A 193 -0.20 -6.22 13.08
CA ILE A 193 0.06 -4.79 13.33
C ILE A 193 1.47 -4.35 12.91
N ASP A 194 2.33 -5.31 12.59
CA ASP A 194 3.65 -5.05 12.03
C ASP A 194 3.57 -5.11 10.50
N ILE A 195 3.89 -4.00 9.85
CA ILE A 195 3.86 -3.89 8.40
C ILE A 195 5.26 -3.66 7.84
N THR A 196 5.50 -4.18 6.65
CA THR A 196 6.68 -3.86 5.85
C THR A 196 6.19 -3.17 4.58
N ILE A 197 6.68 -1.97 4.32
CA ILE A 197 6.28 -1.15 3.17
C ILE A 197 7.51 -0.75 2.35
N SER A 198 7.31 -0.54 1.05
CA SER A 198 8.37 -0.10 0.15
C SER A 198 7.82 0.82 -0.93
N ASN A 199 8.66 1.62 -1.57
CA ASN A 199 8.19 2.34 -2.75
C ASN A 199 7.82 1.36 -3.88
N SER A 200 6.81 1.70 -4.69
CA SER A 200 6.24 0.73 -5.63
C SER A 200 7.20 0.18 -6.68
N TRP A 201 8.30 0.87 -6.94
CA TRP A 201 9.29 0.42 -7.93
C TRP A 201 10.43 -0.39 -7.34
N SER A 202 10.66 -0.36 -6.02
CA SER A 202 11.66 -1.22 -5.35
C SER A 202 11.03 -2.39 -4.60
N SER A 203 9.70 -2.48 -4.53
CA SER A 203 8.99 -3.60 -3.90
C SER A 203 9.40 -4.96 -4.44
N HIS A 204 9.70 -5.07 -5.74
CA HIS A 204 10.19 -6.29 -6.38
C HIS A 204 11.60 -6.74 -5.96
N LEU A 205 12.38 -5.85 -5.33
CA LEU A 205 13.71 -6.16 -4.79
C LEU A 205 13.62 -6.86 -3.43
N VAL A 206 12.44 -6.81 -2.80
CA VAL A 206 12.15 -7.52 -1.56
C VAL A 206 11.56 -8.89 -1.89
N THR A 207 12.27 -9.95 -1.50
CA THR A 207 11.85 -11.33 -1.74
C THR A 207 11.74 -12.10 -0.43
N ASN A 208 11.10 -13.27 -0.47
CA ASN A 208 10.98 -14.18 0.66
C ASN A 208 10.37 -13.57 1.93
N TRP A 209 9.50 -12.56 1.77
CA TRP A 209 8.77 -11.96 2.89
C TRP A 209 7.85 -13.00 3.55
N ARG A 210 7.99 -13.18 4.86
CA ARG A 210 7.15 -14.10 5.66
C ARG A 210 7.23 -13.81 7.16
N VAL A 211 6.19 -14.20 7.88
CA VAL A 211 6.19 -14.22 9.35
C VAL A 211 6.72 -15.58 9.84
N SER A 212 7.77 -15.56 10.65
CA SER A 212 8.36 -16.77 11.25
C SER A 212 7.40 -17.42 12.26
N SER A 213 7.44 -18.74 12.38
CA SER A 213 6.78 -19.49 13.47
C SER A 213 7.74 -19.78 14.63
N GLU A 214 9.01 -19.43 14.49
CA GLU A 214 9.99 -19.60 15.57
C GLU A 214 9.66 -18.67 16.74
N VAL A 215 10.00 -19.13 17.95
CA VAL A 215 9.80 -18.36 19.18
C VAL A 215 10.71 -17.14 19.13
N SER A 216 10.13 -15.95 19.33
CA SER A 216 10.84 -14.67 19.36
C SER A 216 11.19 -14.20 20.77
N MET A 217 10.63 -14.83 21.81
CA MET A 217 10.68 -14.38 23.21
C MET A 217 10.06 -12.98 23.43
N SER A 218 9.26 -12.51 22.48
CA SER A 218 8.39 -11.34 22.53
C SER A 218 6.97 -11.79 22.15
N ASP A 219 5.97 -11.01 22.50
CA ASP A 219 4.62 -11.14 21.94
C ASP A 219 4.57 -10.80 20.44
N HIS A 220 5.58 -10.15 19.87
CA HIS A 220 5.73 -9.99 18.43
C HIS A 220 6.57 -11.11 17.79
N ARG A 221 6.26 -11.47 16.55
CA ARG A 221 6.96 -12.49 15.76
C ARG A 221 7.93 -11.87 14.78
N HIS A 222 8.99 -12.61 14.45
CA HIS A 222 9.94 -12.19 13.44
C HIS A 222 9.29 -12.13 12.06
N ILE A 223 9.42 -10.99 11.38
CA ILE A 223 9.18 -10.86 9.95
C ILE A 223 10.53 -11.00 9.24
N LEU A 224 10.62 -11.90 8.27
CA LEU A 224 11.84 -12.21 7.54
C LEU A 224 11.67 -11.85 6.07
N PHE A 225 12.66 -11.21 5.48
CA PHE A 225 12.70 -10.92 4.04
C PHE A 225 14.15 -10.74 3.56
N ASN A 226 14.36 -10.79 2.24
CA ASN A 226 15.66 -10.58 1.61
C ASN A 226 15.63 -9.33 0.72
N LEU A 227 16.74 -8.62 0.63
CA LEU A 227 16.98 -7.60 -0.41
C LEU A 227 17.95 -8.15 -1.44
N GLU A 228 17.49 -8.26 -2.68
CA GLU A 228 18.29 -8.76 -3.79
C GLU A 228 18.92 -7.61 -4.59
N THR A 229 20.13 -7.82 -5.12
CA THR A 229 20.80 -6.85 -6.01
C THR A 229 19.98 -6.56 -7.27
N GLY A 230 19.91 -5.28 -7.66
CA GLY A 230 19.08 -4.77 -8.76
C GLY A 230 19.51 -5.19 -10.19
N THR A 231 20.20 -6.33 -10.35
CA THR A 231 20.66 -6.86 -11.65
C THR A 231 19.95 -8.12 -12.09
N VAL A 232 18.77 -8.43 -11.56
CA VAL A 232 17.89 -9.38 -12.26
C VAL A 232 17.02 -8.56 -13.21
N PRO A 233 17.31 -8.50 -14.53
CA PRO A 233 16.26 -8.17 -15.47
C PRO A 233 15.20 -9.22 -15.21
N VAL A 234 14.06 -8.80 -14.67
CA VAL A 234 12.95 -9.72 -14.48
C VAL A 234 12.53 -10.12 -15.89
N GLU A 235 13.03 -11.26 -16.37
CA GLU A 235 12.34 -12.03 -17.39
C GLU A 235 11.03 -12.46 -16.73
N ARG A 236 10.02 -11.60 -16.85
CA ARG A 236 8.67 -11.99 -16.44
C ARG A 236 8.18 -12.96 -17.48
N GLU A 237 8.10 -14.21 -17.08
CA GLU A 237 7.29 -15.20 -17.75
C GLU A 237 5.83 -14.87 -17.49
N TYR A 238 5.10 -14.54 -18.54
CA TYR A 238 3.66 -14.31 -18.47
C TYR A 238 2.98 -15.04 -19.62
N ARG A 239 1.75 -15.46 -19.38
CA ARG A 239 0.87 -16.05 -20.40
C ARG A 239 -0.20 -15.02 -20.72
N ASN A 240 -0.34 -14.67 -22.00
CA ASN A 240 -1.37 -13.73 -22.46
C ASN A 240 -2.64 -14.51 -22.84
N PRO A 241 -3.73 -14.41 -22.06
CA PRO A 241 -4.94 -15.21 -22.30
C PRO A 241 -5.55 -15.00 -23.69
N LYS A 242 -5.35 -13.82 -24.31
CA LYS A 242 -5.83 -13.50 -25.66
C LYS A 242 -5.17 -14.33 -26.77
N LEU A 243 -4.01 -14.93 -26.48
CA LEU A 243 -3.26 -15.76 -27.43
C LEU A 243 -3.47 -17.26 -27.21
N THR A 244 -4.38 -17.65 -26.30
CA THR A 244 -4.71 -19.05 -26.06
C THR A 244 -5.33 -19.66 -27.32
N VAL A 245 -4.83 -20.82 -27.75
CA VAL A 245 -5.43 -21.56 -28.87
C VAL A 245 -6.69 -22.28 -28.37
N TRP A 246 -7.84 -21.63 -28.51
CA TRP A 246 -9.10 -22.05 -27.87
C TRP A 246 -9.66 -23.39 -28.35
N SER A 247 -9.47 -23.78 -29.61
CA SER A 247 -9.94 -25.06 -30.14
C SER A 247 -9.29 -26.23 -29.41
N THR A 248 -7.96 -26.25 -29.38
CA THR A 248 -7.19 -27.30 -28.70
C THR A 248 -7.26 -27.22 -27.17
N TYR A 249 -7.44 -26.02 -26.61
CA TYR A 249 -7.74 -25.85 -25.18
C TYR A 249 -9.01 -26.61 -24.79
N LYS A 250 -10.10 -26.44 -25.58
CA LYS A 250 -11.37 -27.14 -25.34
C LYS A 250 -11.19 -28.65 -25.45
N ASP A 251 -10.46 -29.14 -26.45
CA ASP A 251 -10.22 -30.58 -26.61
C ASP A 251 -9.47 -31.19 -25.42
N ILE A 252 -8.42 -30.51 -24.93
CA ILE A 252 -7.63 -30.97 -23.78
C ILE A 252 -8.45 -30.87 -22.50
N LEU A 253 -9.24 -29.81 -22.33
CA LEU A 253 -10.11 -29.65 -21.18
C LEU A 253 -11.16 -30.76 -21.14
N SER A 254 -11.86 -31.02 -22.24
CA SER A 254 -12.89 -32.06 -22.33
C SER A 254 -12.34 -33.46 -22.03
N ARG A 255 -11.11 -33.77 -22.46
CA ARG A 255 -10.45 -35.04 -22.13
C ARG A 255 -10.08 -35.18 -20.65
N ASN A 256 -9.66 -34.09 -20.02
CA ASN A 256 -9.16 -34.10 -18.64
C ASN A 256 -10.26 -33.93 -17.57
N VAL A 257 -11.39 -33.31 -17.91
CA VAL A 257 -12.53 -33.17 -17.00
C VAL A 257 -13.31 -34.50 -16.87
N GLY A 258 -13.31 -35.31 -17.93
CA GLY A 258 -14.05 -36.56 -17.96
C GLY A 258 -15.58 -36.36 -17.94
N PRO A 259 -16.36 -37.45 -17.85
CA PRO A 259 -17.82 -37.35 -17.79
C PRO A 259 -18.28 -36.67 -16.48
N PRO A 260 -19.40 -35.93 -16.51
CA PRO A 260 -19.91 -35.24 -15.33
C PRO A 260 -20.32 -36.25 -14.26
N VAL A 261 -19.63 -36.20 -13.12
CA VAL A 261 -20.00 -36.95 -11.90
C VAL A 261 -20.92 -36.07 -11.07
N ARG A 262 -22.01 -36.64 -10.52
CA ARG A 262 -22.87 -35.95 -9.54
C ARG A 262 -22.33 -36.23 -8.14
N PRO A 263 -21.69 -35.25 -7.47
CA PRO A 263 -21.22 -35.47 -6.11
C PRO A 263 -22.41 -35.41 -5.13
N HIS A 264 -22.43 -36.34 -4.17
CA HIS A 264 -23.48 -36.44 -3.15
C HIS A 264 -22.97 -36.11 -1.75
N THR A 265 -21.66 -35.94 -1.58
CA THR A 265 -21.03 -35.60 -0.30
C THR A 265 -20.04 -34.44 -0.46
N ILE A 266 -19.82 -33.70 0.63
CA ILE A 266 -18.88 -32.56 0.64
C ILE A 266 -17.47 -32.96 0.14
N PRO A 267 -16.87 -34.09 0.57
CA PRO A 267 -15.57 -34.53 0.05
C PRO A 267 -15.55 -34.81 -1.46
N GLN A 268 -16.67 -35.31 -2.01
CA GLN A 268 -16.80 -35.55 -3.45
C GLN A 268 -16.90 -34.24 -4.24
N ILE A 269 -17.56 -33.22 -3.67
CA ILE A 269 -17.60 -31.87 -4.27
C ILE A 269 -16.19 -31.28 -4.31
N GLU A 270 -15.47 -31.30 -3.19
CA GLU A 270 -14.09 -30.77 -3.10
C GLU A 270 -13.15 -31.49 -4.07
N SER A 271 -13.25 -32.82 -4.18
CA SER A 271 -12.48 -33.61 -5.16
C SER A 271 -12.84 -33.23 -6.60
N SER A 272 -14.13 -33.04 -6.90
CA SER A 272 -14.61 -32.64 -8.23
C SER A 272 -14.12 -31.25 -8.62
N VAL A 273 -14.20 -30.27 -7.71
CA VAL A 273 -13.69 -28.92 -7.92
C VAL A 273 -12.17 -28.93 -8.13
N LYS A 274 -11.44 -29.70 -7.32
CA LYS A 274 -9.99 -29.84 -7.46
C LYS A 274 -9.60 -30.45 -8.80
N ASN A 275 -10.32 -31.46 -9.27
CA ASN A 275 -10.08 -32.10 -10.56
C ASN A 275 -10.40 -31.17 -11.74
N LEU A 276 -11.53 -30.46 -11.68
CA LEU A 276 -11.90 -29.46 -12.69
C LEU A 276 -10.88 -28.33 -12.75
N THR A 277 -10.47 -27.79 -11.60
CA THR A 277 -9.47 -26.72 -11.51
C THR A 277 -8.14 -27.17 -12.09
N LYS A 278 -7.68 -28.39 -11.77
CA LYS A 278 -6.47 -28.97 -12.36
C LYS A 278 -6.59 -29.13 -13.88
N ALA A 279 -7.72 -29.61 -14.38
CA ALA A 279 -7.95 -29.78 -15.81
C ALA A 279 -7.94 -28.44 -16.56
N VAL A 280 -8.57 -27.40 -16.00
CA VAL A 280 -8.58 -26.03 -16.53
C VAL A 280 -7.17 -25.43 -16.58
N VAL A 281 -6.45 -25.48 -15.46
CA VAL A 281 -5.08 -24.95 -15.37
C VAL A 281 -4.15 -25.70 -16.33
N HIS A 282 -4.24 -27.03 -16.36
CA HIS A 282 -3.43 -27.85 -17.24
C HIS A 282 -3.70 -27.55 -18.73
N ALA A 283 -4.98 -27.47 -19.13
CA ALA A 283 -5.34 -27.13 -20.51
C ALA A 283 -4.82 -25.73 -20.90
N TYR A 284 -4.90 -24.77 -19.97
CA TYR A 284 -4.41 -23.41 -20.17
C TYR A 284 -2.89 -23.36 -20.33
N GLU A 285 -2.16 -24.05 -19.44
CA GLU A 285 -0.69 -24.12 -19.49
C GLU A 285 -0.16 -24.82 -20.74
N GLN A 286 -0.89 -25.81 -21.25
CA GLN A 286 -0.54 -26.52 -22.48
C GLN A 286 -0.74 -25.67 -23.73
N ARG A 287 -1.69 -24.72 -23.74
CA ARG A 287 -2.11 -24.03 -24.97
C ARG A 287 -1.99 -22.50 -24.98
N CYS A 288 -1.56 -21.91 -23.87
CA CYS A 288 -1.26 -20.48 -23.81
C CYS A 288 0.25 -20.26 -23.64
N PRO A 289 1.06 -20.16 -24.71
CA PRO A 289 2.53 -20.20 -24.63
C PRO A 289 3.11 -19.16 -23.66
N VAL A 290 4.13 -19.58 -22.89
CA VAL A 290 4.87 -18.69 -21.98
C VAL A 290 5.66 -17.69 -22.82
N ARG A 291 5.49 -16.41 -22.53
CA ARG A 291 6.29 -15.34 -23.13
C ARG A 291 7.16 -14.68 -22.09
N LYS A 292 8.36 -14.27 -22.52
CA LYS A 292 9.32 -13.55 -21.69
C LYS A 292 9.27 -12.07 -22.04
N VAL A 293 9.06 -11.21 -21.03
CA VAL A 293 9.22 -9.76 -21.19
C VAL A 293 10.52 -9.33 -20.53
N ARG A 294 11.36 -8.61 -21.27
CA ARG A 294 12.45 -7.82 -20.71
C ARG A 294 11.93 -6.42 -20.42
N SER A 295 11.85 -6.04 -19.15
CA SER A 295 11.53 -4.67 -18.77
C SER A 295 12.64 -3.72 -19.24
N ARG A 296 12.38 -2.91 -20.27
CA ARG A 296 13.13 -1.66 -20.47
C ARG A 296 12.46 -0.62 -19.56
N HIS A 297 13.18 -0.18 -18.52
CA HIS A 297 12.75 0.92 -17.66
C HIS A 297 12.85 2.25 -18.41
N SER A 298 11.95 2.44 -19.36
CA SER A 298 11.65 3.70 -20.02
C SER A 298 10.36 3.46 -20.80
N VAL A 299 9.26 4.03 -20.34
CA VAL A 299 8.04 4.14 -21.14
C VAL A 299 8.32 5.21 -22.20
N PRO A 300 8.45 4.86 -23.50
CA PRO A 300 8.96 5.78 -24.52
C PRO A 300 8.04 6.99 -24.81
N TRP A 301 6.82 6.98 -24.28
CA TRP A 301 5.79 7.97 -24.53
C TRP A 301 5.62 8.99 -23.39
N TRP A 302 6.46 8.96 -22.36
CA TRP A 302 6.43 9.92 -21.25
C TRP A 302 7.62 10.88 -21.36
N ASN A 303 7.37 12.14 -21.73
CA ASN A 303 8.42 13.15 -21.94
C ASN A 303 8.20 14.41 -21.07
N PRO A 304 9.22 15.29 -20.92
CA PRO A 304 9.11 16.53 -20.14
C PRO A 304 7.98 17.46 -20.62
N GLU A 305 7.60 17.38 -21.89
CA GLU A 305 6.52 18.16 -22.50
C GLU A 305 5.15 17.74 -21.94
N LEU A 306 4.89 16.43 -21.80
CA LEU A 306 3.68 15.89 -21.15
C LEU A 306 3.62 16.22 -19.66
N LEU A 307 4.74 16.24 -18.95
CA LEU A 307 4.82 16.74 -17.57
C LEU A 307 4.48 18.23 -17.48
N THR A 308 4.90 19.01 -18.47
CA THR A 308 4.65 20.46 -18.55
C THR A 308 3.19 20.75 -18.91
N LEU A 309 2.61 19.98 -19.84
CA LEU A 309 1.18 20.04 -20.19
C LEU A 309 0.30 19.61 -19.01
N ARG A 310 0.68 18.56 -18.27
CA ARG A 310 -0.03 18.11 -17.06
C ARG A 310 0.00 19.18 -15.96
N LYS A 311 1.15 19.83 -15.73
CA LYS A 311 1.28 20.96 -14.78
C LYS A 311 0.49 22.20 -15.22
N LYS A 312 0.34 22.43 -16.53
CA LYS A 312 -0.46 23.55 -17.07
C LYS A 312 -1.97 23.29 -17.04
N ALA A 313 -2.41 22.03 -17.13
CA ALA A 313 -3.82 21.66 -17.22
C ALA A 313 -4.52 21.43 -15.85
N LEU A 314 -3.76 21.10 -14.79
CA LEU A 314 -4.30 20.78 -13.46
C LEU A 314 -3.54 21.50 -12.35
N GLU A 315 -4.17 22.52 -11.77
CA GLU A 315 -3.63 23.26 -10.63
C GLU A 315 -4.19 22.66 -9.32
N ILE A 316 -3.33 22.16 -8.44
CA ILE A 316 -3.74 21.64 -7.12
C ILE A 316 -3.33 22.66 -6.05
N LEU A 317 -4.32 23.23 -5.36
CA LEU A 317 -4.13 24.20 -4.30
C LEU A 317 -4.04 23.50 -2.93
N SER A 318 -3.06 23.90 -2.12
CA SER A 318 -2.83 23.32 -0.80
C SER A 318 -3.84 23.83 0.24
N ARG A 319 -3.91 23.13 1.36
CA ARG A 319 -4.72 23.53 2.53
C ARG A 319 -4.35 24.91 3.07
N GLU A 320 -3.09 25.30 2.97
CA GLU A 320 -2.64 26.64 3.36
C GLU A 320 -3.25 27.74 2.48
N VAL A 321 -3.44 27.47 1.19
CA VAL A 321 -4.10 28.41 0.27
C VAL A 321 -5.58 28.54 0.63
N TRP A 322 -6.24 27.43 0.95
CA TRP A 322 -7.62 27.45 1.45
C TRP A 322 -7.74 28.29 2.72
N ASN A 323 -6.92 28.01 3.74
CA ASN A 323 -7.00 28.70 5.03
C ASN A 323 -6.74 30.21 4.95
N ARG A 324 -6.05 30.69 3.92
CA ARG A 324 -5.75 32.11 3.75
C ARG A 324 -6.98 32.91 3.31
N ASP A 325 -7.73 32.39 2.35
CA ASP A 325 -8.90 33.06 1.78
C ASP A 325 -9.87 32.04 1.12
N PRO A 326 -10.70 31.34 1.93
CA PRO A 326 -11.68 30.39 1.41
C PRO A 326 -12.69 31.05 0.48
N ASP A 327 -13.11 32.27 0.81
CA ASP A 327 -14.15 33.01 0.09
C ASP A 327 -13.70 33.39 -1.32
N ALA A 328 -12.44 33.81 -1.51
CA ALA A 328 -11.90 34.07 -2.85
C ALA A 328 -11.88 32.81 -3.73
N LEU A 329 -11.72 31.62 -3.13
CA LEU A 329 -11.80 30.37 -3.87
C LEU A 329 -13.25 30.12 -4.28
N VAL A 330 -14.20 30.09 -3.34
CA VAL A 330 -15.58 29.68 -3.64
C VAL A 330 -16.48 30.79 -4.23
N SER A 331 -16.00 32.03 -4.31
CA SER A 331 -16.79 33.20 -4.76
C SER A 331 -17.07 33.27 -6.26
N HIS A 332 -16.24 32.65 -7.10
CA HIS A 332 -16.34 32.77 -8.56
C HIS A 332 -16.19 31.43 -9.30
N GLY A 333 -16.89 31.29 -10.43
CA GLY A 333 -16.85 30.10 -11.27
C GLY A 333 -17.73 28.95 -10.76
N LEU A 334 -17.48 27.75 -11.28
CA LEU A 334 -18.17 26.52 -10.92
C LEU A 334 -17.49 25.89 -9.71
N VAL A 335 -18.22 25.70 -8.61
CA VAL A 335 -17.66 25.21 -7.34
C VAL A 335 -18.36 23.91 -6.94
N TRP A 336 -17.56 22.87 -6.81
CA TRP A 336 -17.99 21.52 -6.47
C TRP A 336 -17.21 21.02 -5.26
N PHE A 337 -17.88 20.34 -4.35
CA PHE A 337 -17.32 19.59 -3.24
C PHE A 337 -17.55 18.11 -3.48
N THR A 338 -16.59 17.27 -3.11
CA THR A 338 -16.62 15.83 -3.33
C THR A 338 -16.14 15.10 -2.10
N ASP A 339 -16.76 13.97 -1.79
CA ASP A 339 -16.40 13.14 -0.64
C ASP A 339 -16.69 11.65 -0.91
N GLY A 340 -16.04 10.77 -0.16
CA GLY A 340 -16.19 9.33 -0.17
C GLY A 340 -16.48 8.77 1.22
N SER A 341 -17.50 7.94 1.35
CA SER A 341 -17.90 7.34 2.64
C SER A 341 -17.87 5.83 2.60
N LYS A 342 -17.54 5.23 3.74
CA LYS A 342 -17.71 3.80 4.02
C LYS A 342 -18.53 3.61 5.28
N THR A 343 -19.62 2.85 5.15
CA THR A 343 -20.46 2.40 6.26
C THR A 343 -20.44 0.86 6.33
N LEU A 344 -21.19 0.29 7.27
CA LEU A 344 -21.41 -1.16 7.34
C LEU A 344 -22.23 -1.68 6.15
N GLU A 345 -23.04 -0.82 5.54
CA GLU A 345 -23.96 -1.17 4.46
C GLU A 345 -23.24 -1.20 3.10
N GLY A 346 -22.26 -0.31 2.90
CA GLY A 346 -21.50 -0.23 1.67
C GLY A 346 -20.56 0.98 1.60
N ILE A 347 -20.24 1.34 0.36
CA ILE A 347 -19.35 2.44 -0.01
C ILE A 347 -20.14 3.39 -0.90
N GLY A 348 -19.98 4.69 -0.67
CA GLY A 348 -20.66 5.73 -1.43
C GLY A 348 -19.75 6.89 -1.76
N ALA A 349 -20.11 7.61 -2.83
CA ALA A 349 -19.46 8.85 -3.24
C ALA A 349 -20.50 9.97 -3.30
N GLY A 350 -20.14 11.14 -2.81
CA GLY A 350 -20.99 12.32 -2.74
C GLY A 350 -20.42 13.48 -3.53
N VAL A 351 -21.29 14.26 -4.16
CA VAL A 351 -20.90 15.50 -4.84
C VAL A 351 -21.91 16.60 -4.56
N ARG A 352 -21.41 17.71 -4.02
CA ARG A 352 -22.17 18.93 -3.79
C ARG A 352 -21.70 20.08 -4.69
N GLY A 353 -22.55 20.54 -5.60
CA GLY A 353 -22.35 21.81 -6.29
C GLY A 353 -22.92 22.97 -5.49
N VAL A 354 -22.12 24.00 -5.24
CA VAL A 354 -22.59 25.28 -4.67
C VAL A 354 -23.08 26.22 -5.77
N ARG A 355 -22.37 26.21 -6.91
CA ARG A 355 -22.67 27.04 -8.09
C ARG A 355 -22.38 26.23 -9.36
N PRO A 356 -23.39 25.72 -10.07
CA PRO A 356 -24.82 25.66 -9.70
C PRO A 356 -25.08 24.72 -8.52
N ARG A 357 -26.25 24.88 -7.87
CA ARG A 357 -26.72 23.95 -6.83
C ARG A 357 -27.03 22.60 -7.43
N VAL A 358 -26.26 21.59 -7.04
CA VAL A 358 -26.39 20.20 -7.47
C VAL A 358 -26.08 19.30 -6.29
N GLU A 359 -26.78 18.19 -6.16
CA GLU A 359 -26.55 17.17 -5.13
C GLU A 359 -26.58 15.81 -5.82
N LEU A 360 -25.48 15.08 -5.74
CA LEU A 360 -25.38 13.75 -6.31
C LEU A 360 -24.86 12.79 -5.24
N SER A 361 -25.48 11.62 -5.20
CA SER A 361 -25.13 10.50 -4.33
C SER A 361 -24.95 9.29 -5.24
N PHE A 362 -23.84 8.57 -5.05
CA PHE A 362 -23.50 7.41 -5.86
C PHE A 362 -23.24 6.20 -4.96
N PRO A 363 -24.08 5.15 -5.02
CA PRO A 363 -23.74 3.88 -4.41
C PRO A 363 -22.63 3.20 -5.21
N LEU A 364 -21.59 2.73 -4.52
CA LEU A 364 -20.43 2.05 -5.12
C LEU A 364 -20.33 0.57 -4.71
N GLY A 365 -21.34 0.08 -4.00
CA GLY A 365 -21.40 -1.30 -3.54
C GLY A 365 -20.50 -1.56 -2.33
N LYS A 366 -20.15 -2.82 -2.09
CA LYS A 366 -19.47 -3.26 -0.85
C LYS A 366 -17.96 -3.44 -0.96
N HIS A 367 -17.42 -3.37 -2.18
CA HIS A 367 -16.06 -3.83 -2.46
C HIS A 367 -15.07 -2.72 -2.80
N ALA A 368 -15.55 -1.49 -2.97
CA ALA A 368 -14.72 -0.31 -3.14
C ALA A 368 -13.97 0.05 -1.85
N SER A 369 -12.84 0.75 -1.96
CA SER A 369 -12.25 1.47 -0.82
C SER A 369 -12.76 2.90 -0.74
N VAL A 370 -12.66 3.52 0.44
CA VAL A 370 -12.97 4.95 0.63
C VAL A 370 -12.16 5.79 -0.36
N PHE A 371 -10.85 5.55 -0.45
CA PHE A 371 -9.99 6.20 -1.46
C PHE A 371 -10.51 6.08 -2.90
N GLN A 372 -11.03 4.91 -3.30
CA GLN A 372 -11.61 4.78 -4.64
C GLN A 372 -12.90 5.59 -4.79
N ALA A 373 -13.72 5.69 -3.73
CA ALA A 373 -14.91 6.52 -3.69
C ALA A 373 -14.57 8.01 -3.83
N GLU A 374 -13.54 8.48 -3.13
CA GLU A 374 -13.02 9.86 -3.24
C GLU A 374 -12.64 10.22 -4.68
N VAL A 375 -11.79 9.39 -5.28
CA VAL A 375 -11.32 9.61 -6.66
C VAL A 375 -12.48 9.46 -7.65
N PHE A 376 -13.42 8.55 -7.39
CA PHE A 376 -14.62 8.39 -8.20
C PHE A 376 -15.52 9.63 -8.12
N ALA A 377 -15.73 10.23 -6.95
CA ALA A 377 -16.54 11.43 -6.78
C ALA A 377 -16.01 12.59 -7.65
N ILE A 378 -14.69 12.80 -7.63
CA ILE A 378 -14.01 13.75 -8.53
C ILE A 378 -14.24 13.37 -9.99
N SER A 379 -13.98 12.12 -10.36
CA SER A 379 -14.10 11.64 -11.75
C SER A 379 -15.51 11.78 -12.30
N ALA A 380 -16.53 11.45 -11.51
CA ALA A 380 -17.94 11.57 -11.84
C ALA A 380 -18.30 13.03 -12.12
N ARG A 381 -17.84 13.95 -11.25
CA ARG A 381 -18.08 15.39 -11.43
C ARG A 381 -17.42 15.94 -12.70
N VAL A 382 -16.17 15.55 -12.95
CA VAL A 382 -15.42 15.96 -14.13
C VAL A 382 -16.07 15.44 -15.41
N SER A 383 -16.48 14.17 -15.42
CA SER A 383 -17.14 13.53 -16.57
C SER A 383 -18.46 14.20 -16.90
N GLU A 384 -19.25 14.57 -15.90
CA GLU A 384 -20.50 15.31 -16.11
C GLU A 384 -20.25 16.75 -16.61
N ASN A 385 -19.20 17.42 -16.11
CA ASN A 385 -18.81 18.74 -16.62
C ASN A 385 -18.36 18.70 -18.10
N LEU A 386 -17.69 17.61 -18.52
CA LEU A 386 -17.36 17.35 -19.91
C LEU A 386 -18.62 17.13 -20.76
N LYS A 387 -19.57 16.32 -20.29
CA LYS A 387 -20.85 16.08 -20.99
C LYS A 387 -21.67 17.35 -21.18
N ARG A 388 -21.65 18.26 -20.21
CA ARG A 388 -22.30 19.57 -20.30
C ARG A 388 -21.61 20.53 -21.25
N GLY A 389 -20.41 20.19 -21.76
CA GLY A 389 -19.70 20.99 -22.74
C GLY A 389 -19.20 22.33 -22.20
N TYR A 390 -18.91 22.44 -20.89
CA TYR A 390 -18.38 23.68 -20.33
C TYR A 390 -17.06 24.06 -21.01
N SER A 391 -16.96 25.34 -21.40
CA SER A 391 -15.80 25.93 -22.05
C SER A 391 -15.55 27.33 -21.50
N ASN A 392 -14.28 27.71 -21.42
CA ASN A 392 -13.78 28.97 -20.85
C ASN A 392 -14.27 29.24 -19.42
N GLN A 393 -14.52 28.17 -18.64
CA GLN A 393 -14.96 28.28 -17.26
C GLN A 393 -13.81 28.17 -16.27
N HIS A 394 -13.99 28.77 -15.10
CA HIS A 394 -13.20 28.50 -13.91
C HIS A 394 -13.90 27.41 -13.11
N ILE A 395 -13.26 26.25 -12.94
CA ILE A 395 -13.85 25.08 -12.29
C ILE A 395 -13.00 24.73 -11.07
N GLN A 396 -13.64 24.75 -9.90
CA GLN A 396 -13.02 24.37 -8.64
C GLN A 396 -13.68 23.10 -8.12
N ILE A 397 -12.85 22.10 -7.83
CA ILE A 397 -13.27 20.84 -7.21
C ILE A 397 -12.55 20.76 -5.87
N CYS A 398 -13.32 20.88 -4.80
CA CYS A 398 -12.89 20.87 -3.42
C CYS A 398 -13.03 19.45 -2.87
N THR A 399 -11.96 18.92 -2.28
CA THR A 399 -11.94 17.61 -1.63
C THR A 399 -11.06 17.68 -0.39
N ASP A 400 -11.44 17.01 0.67
CA ASP A 400 -10.63 16.85 1.87
C ASP A 400 -9.72 15.62 1.83
N SER A 401 -9.94 14.70 0.87
CA SER A 401 -9.04 13.57 0.62
C SER A 401 -7.71 14.03 0.05
N GLN A 402 -6.76 14.21 0.96
CA GLN A 402 -5.37 14.47 0.62
C GLN A 402 -4.82 13.35 -0.27
N ALA A 403 -5.27 12.10 -0.08
CA ALA A 403 -4.80 11.00 -0.90
C ALA A 403 -5.25 11.06 -2.34
N ALA A 404 -6.52 11.42 -2.60
CA ALA A 404 -7.01 11.58 -3.95
C ALA A 404 -6.16 12.63 -4.71
N LEU A 405 -5.86 13.76 -4.06
CA LEU A 405 -5.02 14.82 -4.63
C LEU A 405 -3.59 14.36 -4.93
N HIS A 406 -2.95 13.67 -3.99
CA HIS A 406 -1.59 13.14 -4.17
C HIS A 406 -1.52 12.07 -5.27
N ALA A 407 -2.51 11.18 -5.32
CA ALA A 407 -2.61 10.16 -6.36
C ALA A 407 -2.77 10.79 -7.76
N LEU A 408 -3.63 11.81 -7.88
CA LEU A 408 -3.83 12.57 -9.12
C LEU A 408 -2.62 13.44 -9.50
N LYS A 409 -1.78 13.82 -8.53
CA LYS A 409 -0.50 14.51 -8.77
C LYS A 409 0.62 13.55 -9.19
N SER A 410 0.53 12.28 -8.82
CA SER A 410 1.61 11.31 -9.00
C SER A 410 1.96 11.09 -10.48
N PRO A 411 3.26 11.13 -10.86
CA PRO A 411 3.70 10.83 -12.23
C PRO A 411 3.54 9.36 -12.59
N ARG A 412 3.37 8.47 -11.59
CA ARG A 412 3.11 7.04 -11.78
C ARG A 412 1.72 6.70 -11.27
N ILE A 413 0.89 6.18 -12.16
CA ILE A 413 -0.48 5.80 -11.87
C ILE A 413 -0.58 4.27 -11.92
N THR A 414 -0.99 3.66 -10.82
CA THR A 414 -1.13 2.21 -10.66
C THR A 414 -2.60 1.77 -10.50
N SER A 415 -3.51 2.72 -10.33
CA SER A 415 -4.95 2.49 -10.19
C SER A 415 -5.69 2.93 -11.45
N GLN A 416 -6.60 2.08 -11.95
CA GLN A 416 -7.43 2.40 -13.12
C GLN A 416 -8.34 3.60 -12.85
N VAL A 417 -8.98 3.68 -11.67
CA VAL A 417 -9.87 4.79 -11.30
C VAL A 417 -9.11 6.12 -11.29
N VAL A 418 -7.86 6.12 -10.82
CA VAL A 418 -6.97 7.30 -10.83
C VAL A 418 -6.57 7.67 -12.26
N LEU A 419 -6.30 6.68 -13.12
CA LEU A 419 -5.95 6.92 -14.52
C LEU A 419 -7.12 7.54 -15.29
N GLU A 420 -8.31 6.98 -15.14
CA GLU A 420 -9.55 7.48 -15.75
C GLU A 420 -9.83 8.92 -15.29
N CYS A 421 -9.76 9.17 -13.98
CA CYS A 421 -9.95 10.51 -13.43
C CYS A 421 -8.91 11.51 -13.96
N THR A 422 -7.63 11.12 -14.03
CA THR A 422 -6.55 11.96 -14.57
C THR A 422 -6.78 12.30 -16.05
N ASN A 423 -7.20 11.33 -16.85
CA ASN A 423 -7.50 11.54 -18.27
C ASN A 423 -8.69 12.48 -18.46
N SER A 424 -9.76 12.30 -17.68
CA SER A 424 -10.94 13.17 -17.70
C SER A 424 -10.61 14.60 -17.26
N LEU A 425 -9.78 14.76 -16.23
CA LEU A 425 -9.30 16.07 -15.77
C LEU A 425 -8.47 16.77 -16.85
N ALA A 426 -7.56 16.04 -17.50
CA ALA A 426 -6.75 16.58 -18.59
C ALA A 426 -7.63 17.04 -19.76
N ALA A 427 -8.64 16.26 -20.14
CA ALA A 427 -9.60 16.63 -21.17
C ALA A 427 -10.39 17.89 -20.80
N LEU A 428 -10.90 17.98 -19.57
CA LEU A 428 -11.66 19.15 -19.10
C LEU A 428 -10.79 20.42 -19.06
N GLY A 429 -9.53 20.27 -18.66
CA GLY A 429 -8.54 21.34 -18.59
C GLY A 429 -8.10 21.91 -19.94
N GLN A 430 -8.37 21.23 -21.06
CA GLN A 430 -8.03 21.76 -22.40
C GLN A 430 -8.81 23.03 -22.75
N ARG A 431 -10.03 23.18 -22.22
CA ARG A 431 -10.93 24.30 -22.53
C ARG A 431 -11.31 25.13 -21.31
N ASN A 432 -10.86 24.75 -20.12
CA ASN A 432 -11.27 25.35 -18.86
C ASN A 432 -10.08 25.50 -17.92
N LYS A 433 -10.17 26.43 -16.98
CA LYS A 433 -9.23 26.53 -15.87
C LYS A 433 -9.72 25.65 -14.73
N VAL A 434 -9.15 24.45 -14.60
CA VAL A 434 -9.53 23.47 -13.59
C VAL A 434 -8.57 23.50 -12.41
N ARG A 435 -9.13 23.63 -11.20
CA ARG A 435 -8.41 23.62 -9.93
C ARG A 435 -8.95 22.53 -9.02
N LEU A 436 -8.06 21.72 -8.46
CA LEU A 436 -8.37 20.89 -7.30
C LEU A 436 -7.95 21.64 -6.04
N VAL A 437 -8.81 21.69 -5.03
CA VAL A 437 -8.58 22.48 -3.82
C VAL A 437 -8.65 21.55 -2.62
N TRP A 438 -7.57 21.50 -1.83
CA TRP A 438 -7.57 20.74 -0.60
C TRP A 438 -8.29 21.51 0.51
N VAL A 439 -9.43 21.00 0.96
CA VAL A 439 -10.22 21.57 2.05
C VAL A 439 -10.07 20.77 3.35
N PRO A 440 -10.30 21.37 4.53
CA PRO A 440 -10.25 20.63 5.78
C PRO A 440 -11.51 19.76 5.96
N GLY A 441 -11.33 18.46 6.23
CA GLY A 441 -12.43 17.56 6.56
C GLY A 441 -13.03 17.81 7.94
N HIS A 442 -14.33 17.55 8.09
CA HIS A 442 -15.11 17.68 9.34
C HIS A 442 -14.83 18.98 10.15
N SER A 443 -14.61 20.09 9.46
CA SER A 443 -14.19 21.37 10.06
C SER A 443 -15.20 22.50 9.82
N GLY A 444 -16.50 22.20 9.65
CA GLY A 444 -17.54 23.22 9.48
C GLY A 444 -17.62 23.81 8.07
N VAL A 445 -16.93 23.25 7.07
CA VAL A 445 -17.04 23.71 5.68
C VAL A 445 -18.34 23.20 5.09
N ALA A 446 -19.38 24.04 5.05
CA ALA A 446 -20.74 23.65 4.69
C ALA A 446 -20.83 22.81 3.40
N GLY A 447 -20.12 23.19 2.33
CA GLY A 447 -20.12 22.43 1.09
C GLY A 447 -19.49 21.03 1.21
N ASN A 448 -18.47 20.87 2.05
CA ASN A 448 -17.83 19.59 2.31
C ASN A 448 -18.70 18.71 3.21
N GLU A 449 -19.31 19.29 4.24
CA GLU A 449 -20.23 18.55 5.12
C GLU A 449 -21.47 18.05 4.37
N GLU A 450 -21.99 18.85 3.43
CA GLU A 450 -23.05 18.40 2.53
C GLU A 450 -22.59 17.28 1.58
N ALA A 451 -21.34 17.33 1.08
CA ALA A 451 -20.78 16.25 0.27
C ALA A 451 -20.62 14.94 1.08
N ASP A 452 -20.20 15.02 2.33
CA ASP A 452 -20.10 13.90 3.28
C ASP A 452 -21.46 13.26 3.54
N VAL A 453 -22.49 14.08 3.79
CA VAL A 453 -23.87 13.59 3.95
C VAL A 453 -24.34 12.85 2.68
N LEU A 454 -24.02 13.37 1.49
CA LEU A 454 -24.35 12.70 0.23
C LEU A 454 -23.56 11.41 0.02
N ALA A 455 -22.29 11.37 0.39
CA ALA A 455 -21.46 10.17 0.30
C ALA A 455 -21.99 9.09 1.25
N ARG A 456 -22.37 9.46 2.47
CA ARG A 456 -23.02 8.58 3.45
C ARG A 456 -24.36 8.05 2.93
N LYS A 457 -25.18 8.91 2.33
CA LYS A 457 -26.41 8.48 1.65
C LYS A 457 -26.11 7.43 0.58
N GLY A 458 -25.10 7.66 -0.26
CA GLY A 458 -24.69 6.72 -1.30
C GLY A 458 -24.22 5.38 -0.74
N SER A 459 -23.54 5.38 0.41
CA SER A 459 -23.08 4.14 1.05
C SER A 459 -24.20 3.30 1.65
N SER A 460 -25.34 3.92 1.97
CA SER A 460 -26.55 3.27 2.46
C SER A 460 -27.52 2.85 1.34
N ASP A 461 -27.40 3.48 0.16
CA ASP A 461 -28.23 3.15 -1.00
C ASP A 461 -27.78 1.84 -1.68
N THR A 462 -28.75 1.07 -2.18
CA THR A 462 -28.46 -0.17 -2.92
C THR A 462 -27.91 0.14 -4.31
N LEU A 463 -26.72 -0.39 -4.62
CA LEU A 463 -26.16 -0.31 -5.97
C LEU A 463 -27.07 -1.03 -6.97
N THR A 464 -27.47 -0.32 -8.04
CA THR A 464 -28.20 -0.91 -9.16
C THR A 464 -27.22 -1.34 -10.26
N GLY A 465 -26.94 -2.63 -10.38
CA GLY A 465 -26.04 -3.19 -11.39
C GLY A 465 -25.19 -4.35 -10.87
N PRO A 466 -24.37 -5.00 -11.73
CA PRO A 466 -23.46 -6.04 -11.27
C PRO A 466 -22.33 -5.44 -10.42
N GLU A 467 -22.06 -6.04 -9.27
CA GLU A 467 -20.85 -5.76 -8.51
C GLU A 467 -19.63 -6.50 -9.12
N PRO A 468 -18.41 -5.94 -8.99
CA PRO A 468 -18.09 -4.65 -8.37
C PRO A 468 -18.27 -3.47 -9.33
N ALA A 469 -18.85 -2.35 -8.84
CA ALA A 469 -19.11 -1.14 -9.64
C ALA A 469 -17.83 -0.47 -10.17
N ILE A 470 -16.72 -0.65 -9.46
CA ILE A 470 -15.39 -0.16 -9.81
C ILE A 470 -14.39 -1.30 -9.63
N GLY A 471 -13.25 -1.23 -10.34
CA GLY A 471 -12.22 -2.27 -10.28
C GLY A 471 -11.82 -2.58 -8.83
N LEU A 472 -11.74 -3.88 -8.49
CA LEU A 472 -11.38 -4.31 -7.14
C LEU A 472 -9.98 -3.80 -6.78
N PRO A 473 -9.77 -3.28 -5.56
CA PRO A 473 -8.42 -3.03 -5.09
C PRO A 473 -7.67 -4.37 -5.08
N TYR A 474 -6.38 -4.37 -5.46
CA TYR A 474 -5.58 -5.59 -5.61
C TYR A 474 -5.58 -6.47 -4.34
N SER A 475 -5.75 -5.87 -3.17
CA SER A 475 -5.84 -6.55 -1.87
C SER A 475 -7.17 -7.27 -1.62
N TYR A 476 -8.25 -6.90 -2.30
CA TYR A 476 -9.59 -7.47 -2.05
C TYR A 476 -9.65 -8.96 -2.45
N PRO A 477 -9.24 -9.39 -3.66
CA PRO A 477 -9.21 -10.81 -4.01
C PRO A 477 -8.32 -11.64 -3.07
N LEU A 478 -7.18 -11.09 -2.64
CA LEU A 478 -6.27 -11.76 -1.71
C LEU A 478 -6.94 -11.98 -0.34
N GLY A 479 -7.62 -10.97 0.20
CA GLY A 479 -8.36 -11.08 1.46
C GLY A 479 -9.56 -12.03 1.39
N SER A 480 -10.31 -12.02 0.27
CA SER A 480 -11.42 -12.94 0.05
C SER A 480 -10.96 -14.40 -0.05
N ILE A 481 -9.83 -14.66 -0.72
CA ILE A 481 -9.21 -15.99 -0.79
C ILE A 481 -8.77 -16.44 0.61
N ASP A 482 -8.16 -15.55 1.40
CA ASP A 482 -7.69 -15.91 2.75
C ASP A 482 -8.87 -16.18 3.71
N ASN A 483 -9.92 -15.36 3.68
CA ASN A 483 -11.13 -15.57 4.47
C ASN A 483 -11.86 -16.87 4.09
N TRP A 484 -12.01 -17.14 2.79
CA TRP A 484 -12.58 -18.40 2.31
C TRP A 484 -11.77 -19.61 2.79
N THR A 485 -10.43 -19.49 2.78
CA THR A 485 -9.53 -20.53 3.28
C THR A 485 -9.74 -20.76 4.79
N ARG A 486 -9.93 -19.70 5.58
CA ARG A 486 -10.20 -19.81 7.03
C ARG A 486 -11.54 -20.45 7.36
N GLU A 487 -12.62 -20.06 6.68
CA GLU A 487 -13.96 -20.62 6.90
C GLU A 487 -13.96 -22.13 6.65
N LYS A 488 -13.26 -22.59 5.61
CA LYS A 488 -13.10 -24.01 5.30
C LYS A 488 -12.19 -24.77 6.27
N CYS A 489 -11.20 -24.11 6.86
CA CYS A 489 -10.33 -24.72 7.88
C CYS A 489 -10.98 -24.81 9.27
N GLN A 490 -11.96 -23.96 9.60
CA GLN A 490 -12.65 -23.99 10.90
C GLN A 490 -13.90 -24.89 10.93
N GLY A 491 -14.52 -25.17 9.77
CA GLY A 491 -15.68 -26.08 9.68
C GLY A 491 -15.39 -27.58 9.79
N GLY A 492 -14.14 -27.98 10.10
CA GLY A 492 -13.71 -29.38 10.26
C GLY A 492 -13.62 -29.87 11.71
N LEU A 493 -14.07 -29.08 12.68
CA LEU A 493 -14.16 -29.45 14.10
C LEU A 493 -15.62 -29.37 14.56
N VAL A 494 -16.44 -30.30 14.07
CA VAL A 494 -17.64 -30.80 14.77
C VAL A 494 -17.70 -32.30 14.57
#